data_AF-A0A2Y5AQB8-F1
#
_entry.id   AF-A0A2Y5AQB8-F1
#
_cell.length_a   1.000
_cell.length_b   1.000
_cell.length_c   1.000
_cell.angle_alpha   90.00
_cell.angle_beta   90.00
_cell.angle_gamma   90.00
#
_symmetry.space_group_name_H-M   'P 1'
#
loop_
_entity.id
_entity.type
_entity.pdbx_description
1 polymer ?
#
loop_
_entity_poly.entity_id
_entity_poly.type
_entity_poly.pdbx_seq_one_letter_code
_entity_poly.pdbx_strand_id
1 'polypeptide(L)' 'MILWSVKKETDIRRGRHCVFLMHVHLVFVTRYRRQIFDHDATEKLRTYFSNVCAYFEAELVEMDGEPDHVHLLIN' A
#
# COMPACT_ATOMS: atom_id res chain seq x y z
N MET A 1 -0.59 -1.91 16.96
CA MET A 1 -1.65 -2.66 16.26
C MET A 1 -2.39 -1.64 15.42
N ILE A 2 -2.02 -1.48 14.15
CA ILE A 2 -2.65 -0.51 13.25
C ILE A 2 -4.01 -1.09 12.85
N LEU A 3 -5.08 -0.36 13.17
CA LEU A 3 -6.46 -0.72 12.84
C LEU A 3 -6.78 -0.14 11.47
N TRP A 4 -6.65 -0.95 10.43
CA TRP A 4 -7.08 -0.59 9.08
C TRP A 4 -8.60 -0.59 9.02
N SER A 5 -9.20 0.60 8.93
CA SER A 5 -10.64 0.73 8.71
C SER A 5 -10.91 0.68 7.22
N VAL A 6 -11.08 -0.53 6.68
CA VAL A 6 -11.54 -0.70 5.30
C VAL A 6 -12.97 -0.17 5.22
N LYS A 7 -13.16 0.98 4.57
CA LYS A 7 -14.50 1.43 4.17
C LYS A 7 -15.13 0.32 3.32
N LYS A 8 -16.36 -0.08 3.65
CA LYS A 8 -17.18 -0.93 2.77
C LYS A 8 -17.57 -0.11 1.54
N GLU A 9 -16.66 0.05 0.59
CA GLU A 9 -17.00 0.53 -0.73
C GLU A 9 -17.55 -0.64 -1.55
N THR A 10 -18.75 -0.44 -2.07
CA THR A 10 -19.49 -1.41 -2.89
C THR A 10 -19.05 -1.38 -4.35
N ASP A 11 -17.92 -0.74 -4.68
CA ASP A 11 -17.43 -0.63 -6.04
C ASP A 11 -16.54 -1.83 -6.38
N ILE A 12 -17.16 -2.86 -6.97
CA ILE A 12 -16.52 -4.14 -7.28
C ILE A 12 -15.91 -4.06 -8.68
N ARG A 13 -14.60 -4.30 -8.79
CA ARG A 13 -13.87 -4.26 -10.06
C ARG A 13 -14.29 -5.42 -10.96
N ARG A 14 -14.33 -5.16 -12.28
CA ARG A 14 -14.76 -6.13 -13.30
C ARG A 14 -13.73 -6.22 -14.42
N GLY A 15 -13.24 -7.42 -14.67
CA GLY A 15 -12.56 -7.79 -15.90
C GLY A 15 -13.54 -8.42 -16.90
N ARG A 16 -13.05 -8.83 -18.08
CA ARG A 16 -13.88 -9.44 -19.13
C ARG A 16 -14.58 -10.74 -18.69
N HIS A 17 -13.95 -11.48 -17.78
CA HIS A 17 -14.42 -12.79 -17.30
C HIS A 17 -14.32 -12.96 -15.78
N CYS A 18 -14.08 -11.88 -15.04
CA CYS A 18 -13.93 -11.93 -13.58
C CYS A 18 -14.54 -10.69 -12.94
N VAL A 19 -15.06 -10.87 -11.73
CA VAL A 19 -15.53 -9.82 -10.86
C VAL A 19 -14.81 -10.03 -9.53
N PHE A 20 -14.11 -9.01 -9.04
CA PHE A 20 -13.25 -9.16 -7.89
C PHE A 20 -13.22 -7.88 -7.04
N LEU A 21 -12.97 -8.08 -5.75
CA LEU A 21 -12.71 -7.03 -4.79
C LEU A 21 -11.53 -7.52 -3.95
N MET A 22 -10.32 -7.11 -4.35
CA MET A 22 -9.09 -7.59 -3.74
C MET A 22 -8.40 -6.43 -3.03
N HIS A 23 -8.32 -6.52 -1.71
CA HIS A 23 -7.57 -5.59 -0.87
C HIS A 23 -6.34 -6.30 -0.36
N VAL A 24 -5.15 -5.77 -0.63
CA VAL A 24 -3.88 -6.38 -0.22
C VAL A 24 -3.16 -5.45 0.75
N HIS A 25 -2.78 -6.01 1.91
CA HIS A 25 -1.95 -5.32 2.89
C HIS A 25 -0.51 -5.83 2.79
N LEU A 26 0.38 -5.02 2.24
CA LEU A 26 1.81 -5.34 2.10
C LEU A 26 2.62 -4.59 3.15
N VAL A 27 3.62 -5.26 3.73
CA VAL A 27 4.53 -4.66 4.71
C VAL A 27 5.96 -4.82 4.23
N PHE A 28 6.65 -3.70 4.03
CA PHE A 28 8.08 -3.68 3.73
C PHE A 28 8.85 -3.31 4.99
N VAL A 29 9.82 -4.15 5.37
CA VAL A 29 10.65 -3.94 6.56
C VAL A 29 12.08 -3.67 6.11
N THR A 30 12.76 -2.73 6.77
CA THR A 30 14.15 -2.43 6.48
C THR A 30 15.04 -3.62 6.84
N ARG A 31 16.17 -3.75 6.13
CA ARG A 31 17.16 -4.78 6.45
C ARG A 31 17.63 -4.60 7.89
N TYR A 32 17.51 -5.66 8.69
CA TYR A 32 17.80 -5.66 10.14
C TYR A 32 16.94 -4.70 10.97
N ARG A 33 15.75 -4.29 10.50
CA ARG A 33 14.87 -3.33 11.20
C ARG A 33 15.59 -2.05 11.63
N ARG A 34 16.50 -1.57 10.78
CA ARG A 34 17.17 -0.30 11.00
C ARG A 34 16.15 0.84 10.84
N GLN A 35 16.17 1.78 11.76
CA GLN A 35 15.29 2.96 11.76
C GLN A 35 15.81 4.01 10.78
N ILE A 36 15.66 3.75 9.47
CA ILE A 36 16.20 4.57 8.38
C ILE A 36 15.13 5.30 7.58
N PHE A 37 13.85 4.99 7.80
CA PHE A 37 12.76 5.74 7.18
C PHE A 37 12.52 7.02 7.97
N ASP A 38 13.02 8.12 7.45
CA ASP A 38 12.62 9.46 7.83
C ASP A 38 11.47 9.94 6.93
N HIS A 39 11.01 11.18 7.15
CA HIS A 39 9.90 11.75 6.40
C HIS A 39 10.20 11.84 4.89
N ASP A 40 11.40 12.28 4.51
CA ASP A 40 11.80 12.42 3.10
C ASP A 40 11.90 11.05 2.40
N ALA A 41 12.47 10.04 3.06
CA ALA A 41 12.48 8.67 2.57
C ALA A 41 11.06 8.12 2.39
N THR A 42 10.17 8.39 3.34
CA THR A 42 8.77 7.93 3.32
C THR A 42 7.99 8.55 2.15
N GLU A 43 8.14 9.84 1.89
CA GLU A 43 7.48 10.52 0.77
C GLU A 43 8.02 10.07 -0.59
N LYS A 44 9.33 9.82 -0.69
CA LYS A 44 9.92 9.20 -1.89
C LYS A 44 9.37 7.81 -2.14
N LEU A 45 9.30 6.97 -1.09
CA LEU A 45 8.72 5.63 -1.17
C LEU A 45 7.26 5.68 -1.59
N ARG A 46 6.45 6.59 -1.02
CA ARG A 46 5.06 6.80 -1.42
C ARG A 46 4.96 7.07 -2.93
N THR A 47 5.81 7.94 -3.45
CA THR A 47 5.86 8.24 -4.89
C THR A 47 6.21 7.01 -5.73
N TYR A 48 7.23 6.25 -5.33
CA TYR A 48 7.62 5.03 -6.05
C TYR A 48 6.53 3.96 -6.02
N PHE A 49 5.94 3.70 -4.85
CA PHE A 49 4.89 2.71 -4.72
C PHE A 49 3.64 3.10 -5.50
N SER A 50 3.23 4.37 -5.49
CA SER A 50 2.12 4.85 -6.32
C SER A 50 2.39 4.63 -7.82
N ASN A 51 3.60 4.95 -8.30
CA ASN A 51 3.96 4.76 -9.70
C ASN A 51 3.96 3.27 -10.10
N VAL A 52 4.48 2.40 -9.23
CA VAL A 52 4.48 0.95 -9.46
C VAL A 52 3.05 0.40 -9.45
N CYS A 53 2.22 0.79 -8.48
CA CYS A 53 0.82 0.37 -8.45
C CYS A 53 0.10 0.78 -9.74
N ALA A 54 0.24 2.04 -10.17
CA ALA A 54 -0.35 2.53 -11.41
C ALA A 54 0.11 1.74 -12.64
N TYR A 55 1.39 1.36 -12.72
CA TYR A 55 1.91 0.51 -13.80
C TYR A 55 1.24 -0.87 -13.85
N PHE A 56 0.84 -1.41 -12.69
CA PHE A 56 0.13 -2.69 -12.57
C PHE A 56 -1.40 -2.54 -12.57
N GLU A 57 -1.94 -1.37 -12.92
CA GLU A 57 -3.38 -1.07 -12.86
C GLU A 57 -3.98 -1.29 -11.46
N ALA A 58 -3.17 -1.08 -10.42
CA ALA A 58 -3.52 -1.13 -9.02
C ALA A 58 -3.49 0.27 -8.39
N GLU A 59 -4.14 0.42 -7.25
CA GLU A 59 -4.27 1.68 -6.54
C GLU A 59 -3.66 1.57 -5.15
N LEU A 60 -2.70 2.44 -4.83
CA LEU A 60 -2.20 2.61 -3.47
C LEU A 60 -3.20 3.46 -2.68
N VAL A 61 -4.01 2.82 -1.84
CA VAL A 61 -5.08 3.48 -1.06
C VAL A 61 -4.49 4.22 0.13
N GLU A 62 -3.62 3.54 0.87
CA GLU A 62 -3.03 4.08 2.09
C GLU A 62 -1.58 3.58 2.20
N MET A 63 -0.73 4.43 2.75
CA MET A 63 0.62 4.05 3.14
C MET A 63 0.99 4.82 4.40
N ASP A 64 1.40 4.07 5.42
CA ASP A 64 1.84 4.59 6.71
C ASP A 64 2.93 3.67 7.29
N GLY A 65 3.58 4.03 8.38
CA GLY A 65 4.60 3.17 8.97
C GLY A 65 5.41 3.79 10.09
N GLU A 66 6.43 3.04 10.49
CA GLU A 66 7.39 3.42 11.51
C GLU A 66 8.79 3.50 10.88
N PRO A 67 9.80 4.04 11.59
CA PRO A 67 11.13 4.23 11.01
C PRO A 67 11.82 2.97 10.45
N ASP A 68 11.37 1.77 10.81
CA ASP A 68 11.91 0.49 10.34
C ASP A 68 11.00 -0.30 9.39
N HIS A 69 9.77 0.16 9.14
CA HIS A 69 8.84 -0.54 8.23
C HIS A 69 7.72 0.36 7.70
N VAL A 70 7.22 0.05 6.51
CA VAL A 70 6.06 0.70 5.91
C VAL A 70 4.98 -0.32 5.57
N HIS A 71 3.74 0.07 5.83
CA HIS A 71 2.52 -0.65 5.51
C HIS A 71 1.85 0.01 4.31
N LEU A 72 1.40 -0.79 3.36
CA LEU A 72 0.68 -0.37 2.17
C LEU A 72 -0.67 -1.10 2.12
N LEU A 73 -1.73 -0.34 1.88
CA LEU A 73 -3.04 -0.86 1.49
C LEU A 73 -3.24 -0.64 0.00
N ILE A 74 -3.43 -1.71 -0.76
CA ILE A 74 -3.54 -1.68 -2.23
C ILE A 74 -4.85 -2.32 -2.68
N ASN A 75 -5.48 -1.71 -3.70
CA ASN A 75 -6.66 -2.21 -4.41
C ASN A 75 -6.36 -2.58 -5.85
#